data_AF-A0A927NZV1-F1
#
_entry.id   AF-A0A927NZV1-F1
#
_cell.length_a   1.000
_cell.length_b   1.000
_cell.length_c   1.000
_cell.angle_alpha   90.00
_cell.angle_beta   90.00
_cell.angle_gamma   90.00
#
_symmetry.space_group_name_H-M   'P 1'
#
loop_
_entity.id
_entity.type
_entity.pdbx_description
1 polymer ?
#
loop_
_entity_poly.entity_id
_entity_poly.type
_entity_poly.pdbx_seq_one_letter_code
_entity_poly.pdbx_strand_id
1 'polypeptide(L)'
;MENLRRTTWLLTVIMLLCSIAFPAAAEEEMQFLSIVAVEDETVWIHTSHGLVPFDEAGRQAGTALYPGADCYAIGPDGHIYYSIEGDIFEYDRDGTELDKWETPIDNFTKILVNDTYIIIMGDEEYGAIHKENHRLKSGVVEGMQDIGFYNENSFVLLQEGIASLLVQIDCNTLEDIALAPLSHYDGIAFSSEHEGCYVYFKDSIHFLRSLDETVNTYMTLQSDAYIYDMCIGEGTIYILTDEGLEIHARKAEVAKTKVLTIYAGLMWSNTTTFQKAIQIFTQRHPEYEVKLTDSVLAEKLNTDLMANAPGYDLMVLEGNNSAMVKASGILAELSENKVITENIDQYLEMPFLWESDGRLYGVPVHVSPFGFKISKALYEQAGLEIERDWTWEDFYALKDAAWENGLMLTSGDRYWQVFRRQYESVYCDYIMGEANYETDAFRMLVTLWSNLEAEEMIAPLANSNILMQYDSMAPVLQNDAKSRGTIFIGMPTLDGEYATPIYMSALYANRHSEHADAAIEFLEIYSSAEVQYESQNMIFLPELENYAEYKWWEMLDTVPTEENMELWKHFLSTGKLFERNMEFDQNIAQLVNALLAERMTIDEFISEVQERADLMVGE
;
A
#
# COMPACT_ATOMS: atom_id res chain seq x y z
N MET A 1 -2.12 -31.19 1.64
CA MET A 1 -1.73 -32.62 1.71
C MET A 1 -1.82 -33.36 0.36
N GLU A 2 -2.79 -33.07 -0.52
CA GLU A 2 -2.85 -33.67 -1.86
C GLU A 2 -1.75 -33.17 -2.81
N ASN A 3 -1.34 -31.90 -2.72
CA ASN A 3 -0.18 -31.39 -3.47
C ASN A 3 1.15 -32.02 -3.01
N LEU A 4 1.29 -32.37 -1.73
CA LEU A 4 2.49 -33.05 -1.22
C LEU A 4 2.64 -34.49 -1.77
N ARG A 5 1.54 -35.17 -2.12
CA ARG A 5 1.59 -36.53 -2.68
C ARG A 5 1.89 -36.56 -4.19
N ARG A 6 1.66 -35.45 -4.92
CA ARG A 6 1.98 -35.37 -6.35
C ARG A 6 3.47 -35.13 -6.59
N THR A 7 4.15 -34.37 -5.73
CA THR A 7 5.59 -34.08 -5.87
C THR A 7 6.44 -35.33 -5.59
N THR A 8 6.10 -36.12 -4.57
CA THR A 8 6.86 -37.34 -4.22
C THR A 8 6.68 -38.48 -5.23
N TRP A 9 5.53 -38.57 -5.91
CA TRP A 9 5.29 -39.61 -6.92
C TRP A 9 5.92 -39.29 -8.29
N LEU A 10 6.20 -38.01 -8.57
CA LEU A 10 6.84 -37.58 -9.81
C LEU A 10 8.36 -37.86 -9.79
N LEU A 11 9.02 -37.69 -8.64
CA LEU A 11 10.46 -37.92 -8.46
C LEU A 11 10.86 -39.40 -8.58
N THR A 12 10.02 -40.34 -8.12
CA THR A 12 10.30 -41.79 -8.29
C THR A 12 10.22 -42.24 -9.76
N VAL A 13 9.50 -41.51 -10.62
CA VAL A 13 9.40 -41.79 -12.07
C VAL A 13 10.59 -41.22 -12.85
N ILE A 14 11.25 -40.17 -12.33
CA ILE A 14 12.44 -39.56 -12.93
C ILE A 14 13.64 -40.53 -12.85
N MET A 15 13.88 -41.18 -11.71
CA MET A 15 14.92 -42.20 -11.58
C MET A 15 14.70 -43.44 -12.48
N LEU A 16 13.45 -43.76 -12.81
CA LEU A 16 13.12 -44.90 -13.67
C LEU A 16 13.24 -44.57 -15.17
N LEU A 17 13.26 -43.29 -15.55
CA LEU A 17 13.33 -42.87 -16.96
C LEU A 17 14.75 -42.52 -17.41
N CYS A 18 15.61 -42.01 -16.52
CA CYS A 18 17.03 -41.82 -16.83
C CYS A 18 17.74 -43.16 -17.12
N SER A 19 17.26 -44.27 -16.55
CA SER A 19 17.80 -45.62 -16.79
C SER A 19 17.31 -46.31 -18.08
N ILE A 20 16.36 -45.71 -18.83
CA ILE A 20 15.75 -46.34 -20.02
C ILE A 20 16.14 -45.62 -21.34
N ALA A 21 16.73 -44.42 -21.28
CA ALA A 21 16.96 -43.59 -22.48
C ALA A 21 18.36 -43.72 -23.13
N PHE A 22 19.33 -44.41 -22.53
CA PHE A 22 20.68 -44.53 -23.09
C PHE A 22 21.08 -45.99 -23.39
N PRO A 23 21.45 -46.34 -24.64
CA PRO A 23 21.94 -47.67 -24.96
C PRO A 23 23.43 -47.79 -24.65
N ALA A 24 23.76 -48.45 -23.53
CA ALA A 24 24.98 -49.23 -23.25
C ALA A 24 26.23 -48.94 -24.13
N ALA A 25 26.79 -47.75 -23.99
CA ALA A 25 28.19 -47.47 -24.31
C ALA A 25 28.76 -46.76 -23.07
N ALA A 26 29.65 -47.45 -22.35
CA ALA A 26 30.34 -47.02 -21.12
C ALA A 26 30.04 -45.56 -20.70
N GLU A 27 29.00 -45.38 -19.89
CA GLU A 27 28.57 -44.08 -19.38
C GLU A 27 29.58 -43.62 -18.33
N GLU A 28 30.38 -42.61 -18.66
CA GLU A 28 30.94 -41.74 -17.62
C GLU A 28 29.74 -40.98 -17.04
N GLU A 29 29.41 -41.24 -15.76
CA GLU A 29 28.37 -40.51 -15.05
C GLU A 29 28.68 -39.00 -15.13
N MET A 30 27.72 -38.23 -15.63
CA MET A 30 27.80 -36.77 -15.66
C MET A 30 27.87 -36.27 -14.22
N GLN A 31 29.00 -35.68 -13.84
CA GLN A 31 29.19 -35.10 -12.51
C GLN A 31 28.80 -33.64 -12.56
N PHE A 32 27.93 -33.21 -11.66
CA PHE A 32 27.58 -31.80 -11.47
C PHE A 32 28.60 -31.14 -10.55
N LEU A 33 29.10 -29.97 -10.95
CA LEU A 33 30.25 -29.30 -10.34
C LEU A 33 29.91 -27.93 -9.73
N SER A 34 28.91 -27.21 -10.23
CA SER A 34 28.38 -25.99 -9.59
C SER A 34 27.16 -25.47 -10.34
N ILE A 35 26.28 -24.74 -9.65
CA ILE A 35 25.26 -23.90 -10.28
C ILE A 35 25.92 -22.57 -10.67
N VAL A 36 25.79 -22.22 -11.94
CA VAL A 36 26.48 -21.06 -12.53
C VAL A 36 25.58 -19.82 -12.54
N ALA A 37 24.33 -19.98 -12.97
CA ALA A 37 23.35 -18.89 -12.99
C ALA A 37 21.91 -19.42 -13.11
N VAL A 38 20.95 -18.52 -12.89
CA VAL A 38 19.53 -18.74 -13.18
C VAL A 38 19.01 -17.56 -13.99
N GLU A 39 18.48 -17.84 -15.17
CA GLU A 39 17.92 -16.84 -16.08
C GLU A 39 16.64 -17.40 -16.72
N ASP A 40 15.56 -16.63 -16.76
CA ASP A 40 14.32 -16.99 -17.47
C ASP A 40 13.86 -18.44 -17.21
N GLU A 41 13.73 -18.82 -15.94
CA GLU A 41 13.35 -20.18 -15.50
C GLU A 41 14.38 -21.31 -15.86
N THR A 42 15.56 -20.94 -16.37
CA THR A 42 16.65 -21.86 -16.74
C THR A 42 17.79 -21.80 -15.73
N VAL A 43 18.14 -22.95 -15.16
CA VAL A 43 19.28 -23.14 -14.26
C VAL A 43 20.47 -23.64 -15.09
N TRP A 44 21.55 -22.88 -15.13
CA TRP A 44 22.77 -23.27 -15.81
C TRP A 44 23.72 -23.97 -14.84
N ILE A 45 24.15 -25.19 -15.16
CA ILE A 45 24.96 -26.01 -14.28
C ILE A 45 26.26 -26.38 -14.97
N HIS A 46 27.37 -26.14 -14.29
CA HIS A 46 28.67 -26.63 -14.69
C HIS A 46 28.73 -28.14 -14.42
N THR A 47 29.01 -28.93 -15.44
CA THR A 47 29.15 -30.38 -15.35
C THR A 47 30.52 -30.82 -15.86
N SER A 48 30.91 -32.07 -15.63
CA SER A 48 32.10 -32.68 -16.24
C SER A 48 32.12 -32.65 -17.77
N HIS A 49 30.99 -32.34 -18.41
CA HIS A 49 30.84 -32.23 -19.86
C HIS A 49 30.72 -30.77 -20.36
N GLY A 50 30.88 -29.78 -19.47
CA GLY A 50 30.72 -28.36 -19.76
C GLY A 50 29.47 -27.76 -19.13
N LEU A 51 29.08 -26.57 -19.62
CA LEU A 51 27.94 -25.81 -19.09
C LEU A 51 26.63 -26.29 -19.71
N VAL A 52 25.68 -26.74 -18.89
CA VAL A 52 24.42 -27.37 -19.35
C VAL A 52 23.22 -26.62 -18.76
N PRO A 53 22.24 -26.18 -19.59
CA PRO A 53 21.01 -25.57 -19.09
C PRO A 53 19.98 -26.63 -18.67
N PHE A 54 19.29 -26.38 -17.57
CA PHE A 54 18.19 -27.17 -17.02
C PHE A 54 16.96 -26.29 -16.83
N ASP A 55 15.76 -26.82 -17.06
CA ASP A 55 14.52 -26.12 -16.71
C ASP A 55 14.19 -26.26 -15.21
N GLU A 56 13.17 -25.54 -14.72
CA GLU A 56 12.72 -25.63 -13.31
C GLU A 56 12.31 -27.04 -12.85
N ALA A 57 11.99 -27.92 -13.81
CA ALA A 57 11.66 -29.31 -13.53
C ALA A 57 12.91 -30.21 -13.45
N GLY A 58 14.11 -29.64 -13.56
CA GLY A 58 15.39 -30.33 -13.52
C GLY A 58 15.70 -31.11 -14.80
N ARG A 59 15.03 -30.80 -15.93
CA ARG A 59 15.28 -31.47 -17.21
C ARG A 59 16.28 -30.67 -18.03
N GLN A 60 17.24 -31.34 -18.64
CA GLN A 60 18.19 -30.71 -19.55
C GLN A 60 17.44 -30.01 -20.71
N ALA A 61 17.60 -28.70 -20.81
CA ALA A 61 16.92 -27.83 -21.75
C ALA A 61 17.73 -27.56 -23.04
N GLY A 62 18.99 -28.00 -23.10
CA GLY A 62 19.90 -27.71 -24.21
C GLY A 62 21.20 -28.54 -24.21
N THR A 63 22.05 -28.33 -25.22
CA THR A 63 23.36 -28.99 -25.34
C THR A 63 24.42 -28.36 -24.46
N ALA A 64 25.39 -29.17 -24.00
CA ALA A 64 26.53 -28.67 -23.26
C ALA A 64 27.36 -27.68 -24.09
N LEU A 65 27.77 -26.58 -23.48
CA LEU A 65 28.61 -25.56 -24.07
C LEU A 65 30.04 -25.66 -23.50
N TYR A 66 31.03 -25.53 -24.40
CA TYR A 66 32.46 -25.39 -24.11
C TYR A 66 33.07 -26.43 -23.15
N PRO A 67 33.10 -27.73 -23.50
CA PRO A 67 33.68 -28.76 -22.62
C PRO A 67 35.16 -28.49 -22.30
N GLY A 68 35.54 -28.62 -21.03
CA GLY A 68 36.93 -28.52 -20.57
C GLY A 68 37.36 -27.18 -19.98
N ALA A 69 36.41 -26.27 -19.68
CA ALA A 69 36.72 -25.10 -18.86
C ALA A 69 36.82 -25.47 -17.38
N ASP A 70 37.62 -24.71 -16.62
CA ASP A 70 37.83 -24.92 -15.19
C ASP A 70 36.63 -24.45 -14.36
N CYS A 71 36.00 -23.35 -14.79
CA CYS A 71 34.80 -22.78 -14.18
C CYS A 71 34.07 -21.86 -15.17
N TYR A 72 32.82 -21.51 -14.84
CA TYR A 72 31.92 -20.70 -15.67
C TYR A 72 31.22 -19.62 -14.84
N ALA A 73 30.79 -18.55 -15.50
CA ALA A 73 29.84 -17.56 -15.03
C ALA A 73 28.93 -17.14 -16.19
N ILE A 74 27.73 -16.62 -15.88
CA ILE A 74 26.91 -15.90 -16.85
C ILE A 74 26.75 -14.47 -16.34
N GLY A 75 27.10 -13.51 -17.20
CA GLY A 75 26.99 -12.09 -16.87
C GLY A 75 25.55 -11.58 -17.01
N PRO A 76 25.23 -10.40 -16.45
CA PRO A 76 23.91 -9.76 -16.57
C PRO A 76 23.53 -9.41 -18.03
N ASP A 77 24.51 -9.37 -18.94
CA ASP A 77 24.34 -9.24 -20.39
C ASP A 77 23.92 -10.56 -21.07
N GLY A 78 23.84 -11.66 -20.32
CA GLY A 78 23.58 -13.00 -20.81
C GLY A 78 24.77 -13.64 -21.54
N HIS A 79 25.95 -13.02 -21.47
CA HIS A 79 27.18 -13.57 -22.03
C HIS A 79 27.77 -14.64 -21.10
N ILE A 80 28.46 -15.61 -21.70
CA ILE A 80 29.08 -16.72 -20.99
C ILE A 80 30.55 -16.41 -20.78
N TYR A 81 30.98 -16.48 -19.53
CA TYR A 81 32.37 -16.30 -19.12
C TYR A 81 32.91 -17.64 -18.64
N TYR A 82 34.11 -18.01 -19.08
CA TYR A 82 34.73 -19.24 -18.59
C TYR A 82 36.25 -19.14 -18.55
N SER A 83 36.85 -19.98 -17.69
CA SER A 83 38.31 -20.09 -17.57
C SER A 83 38.86 -21.29 -18.33
N ILE A 84 39.94 -21.09 -19.09
CA ILE A 84 40.79 -22.17 -19.60
C ILE A 84 42.25 -21.77 -19.41
N GLU A 85 43.05 -22.64 -18.78
CA GLU A 85 44.50 -22.47 -18.64
C GLU A 85 44.91 -21.15 -17.97
N GLY A 86 44.09 -20.63 -17.05
CA GLY A 86 44.39 -19.38 -16.36
C GLY A 86 43.99 -18.12 -17.13
N ASP A 87 43.27 -18.22 -18.25
CA ASP A 87 42.71 -17.06 -18.97
C ASP A 87 41.17 -17.07 -18.88
N ILE A 88 40.56 -15.88 -18.86
CA ILE A 88 39.09 -15.72 -18.90
C ILE A 88 38.69 -15.32 -20.31
N PHE A 89 37.65 -15.96 -20.82
CA PHE A 89 37.05 -15.62 -22.10
C PHE A 89 35.59 -15.24 -21.92
N GLU A 90 35.13 -14.25 -22.69
CA GLU A 90 33.73 -13.86 -22.81
C GLU A 90 33.20 -14.30 -24.18
N TYR A 91 32.06 -14.94 -24.18
CA TYR A 91 31.37 -15.41 -25.37
C TYR A 91 29.92 -14.98 -25.37
N ASP A 92 29.38 -14.65 -26.54
CA ASP A 92 27.93 -14.54 -26.70
C ASP A 92 27.25 -15.92 -26.61
N ARG A 93 25.91 -15.92 -26.56
CA ARG A 93 25.10 -17.15 -26.51
C ARG A 93 25.22 -18.02 -27.78
N ASP A 94 25.70 -17.46 -28.89
CA ASP A 94 25.81 -18.15 -30.18
C ASP A 94 27.15 -18.87 -30.38
N GLY A 95 28.11 -18.70 -29.48
CA GLY A 95 29.43 -19.31 -29.64
C GLY A 95 30.55 -18.36 -30.01
N THR A 96 30.28 -17.06 -30.11
CA THR A 96 31.25 -16.08 -30.62
C THR A 96 32.06 -15.49 -29.49
N GLU A 97 33.39 -15.60 -29.57
CA GLU A 97 34.30 -14.92 -28.64
C GLU A 97 34.15 -13.40 -28.80
N LEU A 98 33.85 -12.73 -27.68
CA LEU A 98 33.71 -11.29 -27.60
C LEU A 98 34.98 -10.64 -27.06
N ASP A 99 35.56 -11.22 -26.00
CA ASP A 99 36.74 -10.67 -25.34
C ASP A 99 37.55 -11.73 -24.57
N LYS A 100 38.77 -11.36 -24.16
CA LYS A 100 39.71 -12.19 -23.42
C LYS A 100 40.48 -11.36 -22.37
N TRP A 101 40.62 -11.90 -21.16
CA TRP A 101 41.45 -11.34 -20.10
C TRP A 101 42.51 -12.35 -19.65
N GLU A 102 43.77 -11.91 -19.69
CA GLU A 102 44.89 -12.64 -19.10
C GLU A 102 44.95 -12.39 -17.60
N THR A 103 45.11 -13.45 -16.80
CA THR A 103 45.19 -13.35 -15.35
C THR A 103 46.35 -14.18 -14.80
N PRO A 104 47.09 -13.67 -13.79
CA PRO A 104 48.20 -14.37 -13.18
C PRO A 104 47.77 -15.38 -12.11
N ILE A 105 46.46 -15.49 -11.85
CA ILE A 105 45.91 -16.41 -10.85
C ILE A 105 45.75 -17.78 -11.50
N ASP A 106 46.44 -18.78 -10.97
CA ASP A 106 46.34 -20.18 -11.42
C ASP A 106 45.17 -20.89 -10.70
N ASN A 107 44.64 -21.95 -11.30
CA ASN A 107 43.61 -22.84 -10.73
C ASN A 107 42.32 -22.12 -10.29
N PHE A 108 41.59 -21.54 -11.25
CA PHE A 108 40.30 -20.93 -10.95
C PHE A 108 39.29 -21.92 -10.39
N THR A 109 38.69 -21.54 -9.27
CA THR A 109 37.61 -22.29 -8.63
C THR A 109 36.26 -21.61 -8.83
N LYS A 110 36.23 -20.27 -9.02
CA LYS A 110 34.98 -19.52 -9.24
C LYS A 110 35.21 -18.24 -10.05
N ILE A 111 34.24 -17.90 -10.90
CA ILE A 111 34.14 -16.61 -11.61
C ILE A 111 32.78 -15.99 -11.26
N LEU A 112 32.75 -14.70 -10.98
CA LEU A 112 31.53 -13.91 -10.85
C LEU A 112 31.59 -12.74 -11.82
N VAL A 113 30.48 -12.38 -12.45
CA VAL A 113 30.43 -11.24 -13.38
C VAL A 113 29.25 -10.32 -13.07
N ASN A 114 29.51 -9.02 -13.04
CA ASN A 114 28.47 -7.98 -13.09
C ASN A 114 28.75 -7.03 -14.28
N ASP A 115 28.00 -5.93 -14.38
CA ASP A 115 28.14 -4.98 -15.49
C ASP A 115 29.54 -4.34 -15.59
N THR A 116 30.26 -4.24 -14.46
CA THR A 116 31.52 -3.49 -14.37
C THR A 116 32.74 -4.40 -14.15
N TYR A 117 32.60 -5.47 -13.38
CA TYR A 117 33.69 -6.29 -12.88
C TYR A 117 33.50 -7.79 -13.16
N ILE A 118 34.64 -8.45 -13.40
CA ILE A 118 34.82 -9.88 -13.30
C ILE A 118 35.59 -10.16 -12.02
N ILE A 119 35.01 -10.90 -11.08
CA ILE A 119 35.68 -11.34 -9.86
C ILE A 119 36.08 -12.80 -10.03
N ILE A 120 37.30 -13.11 -9.63
CA ILE A 120 37.88 -14.44 -9.76
C ILE A 120 38.39 -14.95 -8.41
N MET A 121 38.20 -16.24 -8.18
CA MET A 121 38.69 -16.98 -7.02
C MET A 121 39.60 -18.12 -7.48
N GLY A 122 40.80 -18.20 -6.91
CA GLY A 122 41.66 -19.38 -6.92
C GLY A 122 41.80 -19.97 -5.51
N ASP A 123 42.77 -20.85 -5.29
CA ASP A 123 42.95 -21.56 -4.01
C ASP A 123 43.24 -20.62 -2.81
N GLU A 124 44.11 -19.63 -2.98
CA GLU A 124 44.49 -18.65 -1.94
C GLU A 124 44.47 -17.20 -2.43
N GLU A 125 44.13 -17.00 -3.70
CA GLU A 125 44.17 -15.69 -4.37
C GLU A 125 42.79 -15.33 -4.93
N TYR A 126 42.47 -14.05 -4.91
CA TYR A 126 41.29 -13.52 -5.57
C TYR A 126 41.66 -12.29 -6.40
N GLY A 127 40.82 -11.94 -7.35
CA GLY A 127 41.03 -10.78 -8.19
C GLY A 127 39.74 -10.11 -8.64
N ALA A 128 39.85 -8.82 -8.95
CA ALA A 128 38.80 -8.03 -9.58
C ALA A 128 39.35 -7.41 -10.87
N ILE A 129 38.72 -7.71 -12.00
CA ILE A 129 39.06 -7.19 -13.33
C ILE A 129 37.95 -6.24 -13.74
N HIS A 130 38.29 -4.99 -14.04
CA HIS A 130 37.32 -4.06 -14.61
C HIS A 130 37.15 -4.34 -16.11
N LYS A 131 35.93 -4.66 -16.56
CA LYS A 131 35.63 -5.11 -17.94
C LYS A 131 36.16 -4.13 -19.00
N GLU A 132 35.78 -2.85 -18.91
CA GLU A 132 36.12 -1.88 -19.98
C GLU A 132 37.61 -1.57 -20.16
N ASN A 133 38.41 -1.64 -19.10
CA ASN A 133 39.82 -1.20 -19.13
C ASN A 133 40.82 -2.32 -18.84
N HIS A 134 40.33 -3.54 -18.63
CA HIS A 134 41.11 -4.76 -18.40
C HIS A 134 42.08 -4.65 -17.22
N ARG A 135 41.84 -3.71 -16.28
CA ARG A 135 42.70 -3.55 -15.11
C ARG A 135 42.35 -4.61 -14.08
N LEU A 136 43.23 -5.58 -13.93
CA LEU A 136 43.21 -6.53 -12.84
C LEU A 136 43.82 -5.92 -11.58
N LYS A 137 43.16 -6.14 -10.44
CA LYS A 137 43.75 -6.10 -9.11
C LYS A 137 43.60 -7.46 -8.46
N SER A 138 44.61 -7.92 -7.72
CA SER A 138 44.55 -9.18 -6.98
C SER A 138 44.99 -9.02 -5.53
N GLY A 139 44.50 -9.92 -4.70
CA GLY A 139 44.83 -10.06 -3.28
C GLY A 139 45.00 -11.52 -2.89
N VAL A 140 45.56 -11.77 -1.72
CA VAL A 140 45.79 -13.11 -1.16
C VAL A 140 45.08 -13.19 0.19
N VAL A 141 44.25 -14.21 0.38
CA VAL A 141 43.54 -14.47 1.63
C VAL A 141 43.65 -15.95 1.97
N GLU A 142 44.39 -16.24 3.04
CA GLU A 142 44.54 -17.61 3.55
C GLU A 142 43.20 -18.10 4.13
N GLY A 143 42.79 -19.31 3.76
CA GLY A 143 41.53 -19.92 4.21
C GLY A 143 40.29 -19.38 3.51
N MET A 144 40.41 -18.77 2.33
CA MET A 144 39.25 -18.39 1.54
C MET A 144 38.43 -19.63 1.15
N GLN A 145 37.13 -19.59 1.41
CA GLN A 145 36.19 -20.68 1.12
C GLN A 145 35.28 -20.36 -0.05
N ASP A 146 34.83 -19.10 -0.15
CA ASP A 146 33.85 -18.71 -1.15
C ASP A 146 33.86 -17.18 -1.40
N ILE A 147 33.32 -16.78 -2.55
CA ILE A 147 33.11 -15.38 -2.95
C ILE A 147 31.70 -15.14 -3.49
N GLY A 148 31.18 -13.93 -3.29
CA GLY A 148 29.92 -13.45 -3.87
C GLY A 148 29.95 -11.94 -4.08
N PHE A 149 29.22 -11.40 -5.06
CA PHE A 149 29.01 -9.95 -5.09
C PHE A 149 28.25 -9.50 -3.83
N TYR A 150 28.39 -8.23 -3.46
CA TYR A 150 27.52 -7.57 -2.48
C TYR A 150 26.71 -6.46 -3.16
N ASN A 151 27.37 -5.69 -4.01
CA ASN A 151 26.76 -4.72 -4.90
C ASN A 151 27.63 -4.53 -6.15
N GLU A 152 27.33 -3.54 -7.00
CA GLU A 152 28.07 -3.27 -8.23
C GLU A 152 29.58 -3.05 -8.02
N ASN A 153 29.98 -2.51 -6.87
CA ASN A 153 31.34 -2.05 -6.59
C ASN A 153 32.05 -2.78 -5.46
N SER A 154 31.43 -3.82 -4.90
CA SER A 154 32.03 -4.61 -3.82
C SER A 154 31.58 -6.07 -3.87
N PHE A 155 32.45 -6.94 -3.37
CA PHE A 155 32.18 -8.36 -3.20
C PHE A 155 32.47 -8.75 -1.75
N VAL A 156 31.97 -9.91 -1.33
CA VAL A 156 32.27 -10.52 -0.04
C VAL A 156 33.15 -11.74 -0.22
N LEU A 157 34.11 -11.89 0.68
CA LEU A 157 34.90 -13.09 0.88
C LEU A 157 34.44 -13.82 2.12
N LEU A 158 34.37 -15.13 2.02
CA LEU A 158 34.21 -16.02 3.15
C LEU A 158 35.56 -16.59 3.54
N GLN A 159 36.05 -16.25 4.73
CA GLN A 159 37.34 -16.71 5.21
C GLN A 159 37.17 -17.66 6.41
N GLU A 160 37.72 -18.85 6.32
CA GLU A 160 37.84 -19.82 7.41
C GLU A 160 39.06 -19.52 8.28
N GLY A 161 38.84 -19.52 9.59
CA GLY A 161 39.87 -19.29 10.59
C GLY A 161 39.44 -19.82 11.96
N ILE A 162 40.03 -19.30 13.04
CA ILE A 162 39.60 -19.63 14.42
C ILE A 162 38.13 -19.22 14.66
N ALA A 163 37.77 -18.08 14.10
CA ALA A 163 36.40 -17.66 13.86
C ALA A 163 36.36 -17.21 12.42
N SER A 164 35.32 -17.60 11.73
CA SER A 164 35.24 -17.27 10.33
C SER A 164 34.64 -15.90 10.11
N LEU A 165 34.99 -15.31 8.97
CA LEU A 165 34.76 -13.92 8.69
C LEU A 165 34.10 -13.77 7.33
N LEU A 166 33.04 -12.97 7.29
CA LEU A 166 32.54 -12.37 6.06
C LEU A 166 33.23 -11.01 5.91
N VAL A 167 34.04 -10.87 4.86
CA VAL A 167 34.82 -9.65 4.59
C VAL A 167 34.26 -8.99 3.35
N GLN A 168 33.73 -7.77 3.47
CA GLN A 168 33.33 -6.99 2.30
C GLN A 168 34.54 -6.24 1.75
N ILE A 169 34.80 -6.36 0.45
CA ILE A 169 35.95 -5.79 -0.24
C ILE A 169 35.48 -4.89 -1.37
N ASP A 170 36.07 -3.69 -1.44
CA ASP A 170 35.84 -2.75 -2.54
C ASP A 170 36.58 -3.21 -3.81
N CYS A 171 35.86 -3.35 -4.93
CA CYS A 171 36.45 -3.80 -6.20
C CYS A 171 37.51 -2.83 -6.73
N ASN A 172 37.38 -1.53 -6.44
CA ASN A 172 38.28 -0.50 -6.94
C ASN A 172 39.61 -0.46 -6.21
N THR A 173 39.65 -0.76 -4.91
CA THR A 173 40.79 -0.59 -4.02
C THR A 173 41.36 -1.92 -3.52
N LEU A 174 40.52 -2.96 -3.41
CA LEU A 174 40.74 -4.20 -2.68
C LEU A 174 41.00 -4.01 -1.18
N GLU A 175 40.44 -2.94 -0.59
CA GLU A 175 40.48 -2.73 0.86
C GLU A 175 39.23 -3.31 1.52
N ASP A 176 39.40 -3.86 2.72
CA ASP A 176 38.31 -4.34 3.57
C ASP A 176 37.44 -3.14 4.01
N ILE A 177 36.16 -3.17 3.69
CA ILE A 177 35.18 -2.13 4.06
C ILE A 177 34.39 -2.53 5.30
N ALA A 178 34.08 -3.83 5.44
CA ALA A 178 33.29 -4.36 6.55
C ALA A 178 33.71 -5.79 6.94
N LEU A 179 33.53 -6.12 8.21
CA LEU A 179 33.84 -7.44 8.79
C LEU A 179 32.69 -7.92 9.67
N ALA A 180 32.17 -9.11 9.39
CA ALA A 180 31.15 -9.76 10.21
C ALA A 180 31.64 -11.16 10.67
N PRO A 181 31.81 -11.40 11.98
CA PRO A 181 32.18 -12.71 12.48
C PRO A 181 31.01 -13.69 12.34
N LEU A 182 31.32 -14.90 11.89
CA LEU A 182 30.39 -16.01 11.70
C LEU A 182 30.77 -17.17 12.63
N SER A 183 29.77 -17.79 13.25
CA SER A 183 30.02 -18.87 14.22
C SER A 183 30.25 -20.24 13.57
N HIS A 184 29.57 -20.55 12.45
CA HIS A 184 29.62 -21.79 11.65
C HIS A 184 29.11 -21.42 10.22
N TYR A 185 29.49 -22.06 9.12
CA TYR A 185 28.87 -21.88 7.77
C TYR A 185 29.57 -22.81 6.77
N ASP A 186 28.97 -22.96 5.59
CA ASP A 186 29.53 -23.80 4.51
C ASP A 186 29.44 -23.17 3.11
N GLY A 187 28.81 -21.99 2.95
CA GLY A 187 28.78 -21.28 1.67
C GLY A 187 28.02 -19.95 1.68
N ILE A 188 28.13 -19.18 0.59
CA ILE A 188 27.41 -17.92 0.34
C ILE A 188 26.61 -18.04 -0.94
N ALA A 189 25.35 -17.59 -0.92
CA ALA A 189 24.60 -17.30 -2.14
C ALA A 189 24.32 -15.81 -2.26
N PHE A 190 24.17 -15.35 -3.50
CA PHE A 190 23.89 -13.96 -3.80
C PHE A 190 22.60 -13.82 -4.60
N SER A 191 21.88 -12.72 -4.38
CA SER A 191 20.79 -12.27 -5.24
C SER A 191 21.09 -10.85 -5.67
N SER A 192 21.11 -10.60 -6.96
CA SER A 192 21.22 -9.24 -7.52
C SER A 192 19.96 -8.40 -7.32
N GLU A 193 18.79 -9.04 -7.12
CA GLU A 193 17.49 -8.36 -7.02
C GLU A 193 17.21 -7.72 -5.66
N HIS A 194 17.91 -8.18 -4.62
CA HIS A 194 17.82 -7.66 -3.28
C HIS A 194 19.23 -7.27 -2.86
N GLU A 195 19.55 -5.97 -2.84
CA GLU A 195 20.86 -5.43 -2.47
C GLU A 195 21.41 -6.04 -1.15
N GLY A 196 22.04 -7.21 -1.21
CA GLY A 196 22.39 -7.97 -0.02
C GLY A 196 22.88 -9.40 -0.29
N CYS A 197 23.87 -9.83 0.49
CA CYS A 197 24.36 -11.21 0.49
C CYS A 197 23.54 -12.10 1.43
N TYR A 198 23.50 -13.39 1.11
CA TYR A 198 22.84 -14.42 1.89
C TYR A 198 23.84 -15.53 2.26
N VAL A 199 24.00 -15.79 3.56
CA VAL A 199 24.98 -16.78 4.08
C VAL A 199 24.25 -18.03 4.57
N TYR A 200 24.76 -19.25 4.29
CA TYR A 200 24.13 -20.53 4.67
C TYR A 200 24.99 -21.42 5.61
N PHE A 201 24.32 -22.30 6.37
CA PHE A 201 24.88 -23.15 7.44
C PHE A 201 24.41 -24.62 7.32
N LYS A 202 25.33 -25.60 7.40
CA LYS A 202 25.08 -27.06 7.26
C LYS A 202 24.41 -27.77 8.44
N ASP A 203 24.56 -27.27 9.66
CA ASP A 203 24.23 -28.06 10.87
C ASP A 203 22.78 -27.90 11.39
N SER A 204 21.82 -27.73 10.48
CA SER A 204 20.35 -27.80 10.67
C SER A 204 19.59 -26.48 10.98
N ILE A 205 18.71 -26.13 10.03
CA ILE A 205 17.41 -25.39 10.13
C ILE A 205 17.41 -23.85 9.96
N HIS A 206 18.51 -23.10 10.15
CA HIS A 206 18.46 -21.62 10.12
C HIS A 206 19.85 -21.07 9.67
N PHE A 207 20.08 -19.99 8.91
CA PHE A 207 19.45 -18.67 8.69
C PHE A 207 19.95 -18.08 7.34
N LEU A 208 19.22 -17.12 6.76
CA LEU A 208 19.69 -16.16 5.75
C LEU A 208 19.91 -14.81 6.47
N ARG A 209 21.15 -14.30 6.57
CA ARG A 209 21.45 -13.01 7.19
C ARG A 209 22.00 -12.03 6.15
N SER A 210 21.29 -10.93 5.91
CA SER A 210 21.88 -9.75 5.27
C SER A 210 22.88 -9.11 6.24
N LEU A 211 23.98 -8.56 5.72
CA LEU A 211 24.96 -7.78 6.49
C LEU A 211 24.31 -6.63 7.28
N ASP A 212 23.12 -6.17 6.86
CA ASP A 212 22.41 -5.04 7.47
C ASP A 212 21.60 -5.41 8.74
N GLU A 213 21.72 -6.64 9.27
CA GLU A 213 21.06 -7.17 10.48
C GLU A 213 19.50 -7.17 10.49
N THR A 214 18.85 -6.48 9.56
CA THR A 214 17.40 -6.24 9.52
C THR A 214 16.58 -7.39 8.94
N VAL A 215 17.21 -8.25 8.13
CA VAL A 215 16.54 -9.34 7.41
C VAL A 215 17.07 -10.69 7.87
N ASN A 216 16.21 -11.45 8.55
CA ASN A 216 16.44 -12.86 8.86
C ASN A 216 15.42 -13.70 8.07
N THR A 217 15.84 -14.37 7.00
CA THR A 217 14.98 -15.33 6.30
C THR A 217 15.26 -16.74 6.81
N TYR A 218 14.22 -17.53 7.03
CA TYR A 218 14.34 -18.90 7.53
C TYR A 218 13.89 -19.89 6.48
N MET A 219 14.79 -20.77 6.06
CA MET A 219 14.45 -21.92 5.21
C MET A 219 14.85 -23.20 5.93
N THR A 220 13.87 -24.07 6.17
CA THR A 220 14.12 -25.42 6.68
C THR A 220 14.09 -26.40 5.51
N LEU A 221 15.25 -26.95 5.16
CA LEU A 221 15.32 -28.12 4.30
C LEU A 221 15.03 -29.36 5.16
N GLN A 222 13.94 -30.07 4.86
CA GLN A 222 13.61 -31.34 5.52
C GLN A 222 14.41 -32.51 4.95
N SER A 223 15.68 -32.29 4.64
CA SER A 223 16.54 -33.29 4.02
C SER A 223 17.84 -33.36 4.80
N ASP A 224 18.28 -34.60 5.08
CA ASP A 224 19.64 -34.88 5.58
C ASP A 224 20.69 -34.73 4.45
N ALA A 225 20.29 -34.29 3.24
CA ALA A 225 21.17 -34.18 2.10
C ALA A 225 22.18 -33.04 2.27
N TYR A 226 23.42 -33.34 1.90
CA TYR A 226 24.49 -32.36 1.80
C TYR A 226 24.17 -31.34 0.71
N ILE A 227 24.29 -30.04 1.00
CA ILE A 227 24.20 -29.00 -0.03
C ILE A 227 25.58 -28.86 -0.66
N TYR A 228 25.64 -29.05 -1.97
CA TYR A 228 26.85 -28.93 -2.77
C TYR A 228 27.04 -27.50 -3.28
N ASP A 229 25.95 -26.87 -3.76
CA ASP A 229 25.96 -25.49 -4.22
C ASP A 229 24.59 -24.83 -4.09
N MET A 230 24.54 -23.50 -4.09
CA MET A 230 23.32 -22.71 -3.97
C MET A 230 23.42 -21.39 -4.71
N CYS A 231 22.35 -21.02 -5.43
CA CYS A 231 22.22 -19.69 -6.02
C CYS A 231 20.80 -19.14 -5.82
N ILE A 232 20.62 -17.84 -6.07
CA ILE A 232 19.32 -17.19 -5.98
C ILE A 232 19.04 -16.45 -7.29
N GLY A 233 17.89 -16.71 -7.89
CA GLY A 233 17.37 -15.97 -9.04
C GLY A 233 15.88 -15.72 -8.87
N GLU A 234 15.39 -14.52 -9.21
CA GLU A 234 13.96 -14.16 -9.15
C GLU A 234 13.30 -14.44 -7.78
N GLY A 235 14.00 -14.08 -6.69
CA GLY A 235 13.57 -14.38 -5.32
C GLY A 235 13.42 -15.88 -4.99
N THR A 236 13.94 -16.78 -5.83
CA THR A 236 13.93 -18.23 -5.65
C THR A 236 15.33 -18.74 -5.36
N ILE A 237 15.46 -19.51 -4.29
CA ILE A 237 16.70 -20.19 -3.90
C ILE A 237 16.72 -21.55 -4.61
N TYR A 238 17.79 -21.80 -5.37
CA TYR A 238 18.07 -23.06 -6.03
C TYR A 238 19.22 -23.74 -5.30
N ILE A 239 18.99 -24.99 -4.91
CA ILE A 239 19.91 -25.77 -4.08
C ILE A 239 20.27 -27.05 -4.84
N LEU A 240 21.56 -27.29 -5.01
CA LEU A 240 22.12 -28.53 -5.54
C LEU A 240 22.50 -29.45 -4.37
N THR A 241 21.87 -30.64 -4.26
CA THR A 241 22.11 -31.57 -3.13
C THR A 241 22.96 -32.80 -3.51
N ASP A 242 23.37 -33.59 -2.51
CA ASP A 242 24.39 -34.64 -2.58
C ASP A 242 24.32 -35.60 -3.79
N GLU A 243 25.50 -35.92 -4.32
CA GLU A 243 25.82 -36.43 -5.68
C GLU A 243 25.53 -35.45 -6.85
N GLY A 244 25.03 -34.24 -6.57
CA GLY A 244 24.72 -33.25 -7.61
C GLY A 244 23.47 -33.60 -8.44
N LEU A 245 22.73 -34.64 -8.04
CA LEU A 245 21.69 -35.24 -8.89
C LEU A 245 20.32 -34.55 -8.78
N GLU A 246 20.11 -33.68 -7.79
CA GLU A 246 18.81 -33.02 -7.57
C GLU A 246 18.97 -31.50 -7.36
N ILE A 247 18.11 -30.75 -8.06
CA ILE A 247 17.93 -29.31 -7.88
C ILE A 247 16.63 -29.10 -7.11
N HIS A 248 16.70 -28.34 -6.02
CA HIS A 248 15.52 -27.88 -5.29
C HIS A 248 15.33 -26.38 -5.45
N ALA A 249 14.20 -25.97 -6.02
CA ALA A 249 13.78 -24.57 -6.06
C ALA A 249 12.81 -24.25 -4.90
N ARG A 250 13.07 -23.17 -4.17
CA ARG A 250 12.23 -22.65 -3.08
C ARG A 250 12.19 -21.14 -3.08
N LYS A 251 10.99 -20.56 -3.10
CA LYS A 251 10.84 -19.10 -2.95
C LYS A 251 11.39 -18.66 -1.59
N ALA A 252 12.27 -17.66 -1.60
CA ALA A 252 12.74 -17.02 -0.38
C ALA A 252 11.58 -16.20 0.22
N GLU A 253 11.24 -16.44 1.49
CA GLU A 253 10.27 -15.63 2.21
C GLU A 253 11.00 -14.78 3.25
N VAL A 254 11.01 -13.46 3.08
CA VAL A 254 11.50 -12.53 4.10
C VAL A 254 10.66 -12.69 5.37
N ALA A 255 11.30 -12.95 6.52
CA ALA A 255 10.56 -13.00 7.76
C ALA A 255 10.05 -11.60 8.11
N LYS A 256 8.74 -11.50 8.31
CA LYS A 256 8.10 -10.27 8.78
C LYS A 256 8.39 -10.13 10.27
N THR A 257 9.33 -9.27 10.63
CA THR A 257 9.79 -9.07 12.01
C THR A 257 9.14 -7.85 12.67
N LYS A 258 8.51 -6.97 11.87
CA LYS A 258 7.81 -5.77 12.33
C LYS A 258 6.33 -5.84 11.93
N VAL A 259 5.46 -5.13 12.65
CA VAL A 259 4.02 -5.12 12.39
C VAL A 259 3.55 -3.67 12.31
N LEU A 260 3.09 -3.24 11.14
CA LEU A 260 2.44 -1.94 10.97
C LEU A 260 0.93 -2.12 11.09
N THR A 261 0.34 -1.56 12.14
CA THR A 261 -1.09 -1.71 12.44
C THR A 261 -1.88 -0.49 11.99
N ILE A 262 -2.89 -0.73 11.16
CA ILE A 262 -3.81 0.29 10.68
C ILE A 262 -5.19 0.02 11.26
N TYR A 263 -5.68 0.95 12.06
CA TYR A 263 -7.05 0.94 12.57
C TYR A 263 -7.96 1.62 11.56
N ALA A 264 -8.67 0.79 10.78
CA ALA A 264 -9.58 1.24 9.76
C ALA A 264 -10.81 0.32 9.79
N GLY A 265 -12.00 0.89 9.93
CA GLY A 265 -13.25 0.10 9.82
C GLY A 265 -13.26 -0.74 8.54
N LEU A 266 -13.90 -1.92 8.58
CA LEU A 266 -13.86 -2.90 7.48
C LEU A 266 -14.28 -2.36 6.09
N MET A 267 -15.05 -1.27 6.05
CA MET A 267 -15.39 -0.57 4.81
C MET A 267 -14.16 0.08 4.16
N TRP A 268 -13.28 0.68 4.96
CA TRP A 268 -12.10 1.42 4.56
C TRP A 268 -10.97 0.48 4.13
N SER A 269 -10.72 -0.54 4.96
CA SER A 269 -9.60 -1.47 4.80
C SER A 269 -9.65 -2.28 3.49
N ASN A 270 -10.84 -2.46 2.93
CA ASN A 270 -11.07 -3.24 1.71
C ASN A 270 -11.12 -2.39 0.42
N THR A 271 -10.86 -1.08 0.52
CA THR A 271 -10.79 -0.22 -0.67
C THR A 271 -9.54 -0.53 -1.50
N THR A 272 -9.62 -0.33 -2.80
CA THR A 272 -8.50 -0.57 -3.73
C THR A 272 -7.33 0.36 -3.49
N THR A 273 -7.57 1.59 -3.03
CA THR A 273 -6.50 2.53 -2.64
C THR A 273 -5.71 1.99 -1.45
N PHE A 274 -6.37 1.52 -0.38
CA PHE A 274 -5.68 0.88 0.74
C PHE A 274 -4.89 -0.35 0.31
N GLN A 275 -5.49 -1.23 -0.49
CA GLN A 275 -4.80 -2.45 -0.95
C GLN A 275 -3.57 -2.12 -1.82
N LYS A 276 -3.67 -1.11 -2.69
CA LYS A 276 -2.53 -0.63 -3.49
C LYS A 276 -1.44 -0.01 -2.61
N ALA A 277 -1.80 0.82 -1.63
CA ALA A 277 -0.84 1.39 -0.68
C ALA A 277 -0.12 0.29 0.12
N ILE A 278 -0.86 -0.71 0.62
CA ILE A 278 -0.29 -1.88 1.32
C ILE A 278 0.66 -2.66 0.40
N GLN A 279 0.29 -2.86 -0.86
CA GLN A 279 1.14 -3.56 -1.83
C GLN A 279 2.46 -2.82 -2.03
N ILE A 280 2.41 -1.52 -2.33
CA ILE A 280 3.62 -0.70 -2.55
C ILE A 280 4.47 -0.65 -1.28
N PHE A 281 3.83 -0.44 -0.13
CA PHE A 281 4.52 -0.41 1.16
C PHE A 281 5.22 -1.74 1.45
N THR A 282 4.54 -2.88 1.30
CA THR A 282 5.12 -4.21 1.56
C THR A 282 6.24 -4.56 0.57
N GLN A 283 6.18 -4.03 -0.66
CA GLN A 283 7.27 -4.19 -1.63
C GLN A 283 8.53 -3.42 -1.21
N ARG A 284 8.36 -2.21 -0.64
CA ARG A 284 9.47 -1.39 -0.13
C ARG A 284 9.98 -1.83 1.24
N HIS A 285 9.10 -2.42 2.04
CA HIS A 285 9.31 -2.81 3.44
C HIS A 285 8.94 -4.28 3.66
N PRO A 286 9.68 -5.23 3.05
CA PRO A 286 9.35 -6.66 3.13
C PRO A 286 9.44 -7.23 4.56
N GLU A 287 10.10 -6.54 5.49
CA GLU A 287 10.18 -6.94 6.90
C GLU A 287 8.93 -6.58 7.71
N TYR A 288 8.00 -5.80 7.16
CA TYR A 288 6.74 -5.43 7.82
C TYR A 288 5.58 -6.35 7.43
N GLU A 289 4.78 -6.72 8.44
CA GLU A 289 3.42 -7.22 8.27
C GLU A 289 2.43 -6.06 8.47
N VAL A 290 1.69 -5.68 7.43
CA VAL A 290 0.60 -4.71 7.59
C VAL A 290 -0.65 -5.40 8.12
N LYS A 291 -1.11 -5.01 9.32
CA LYS A 291 -2.33 -5.53 9.95
C LYS A 291 -3.44 -4.50 9.91
N LEU A 292 -4.54 -4.87 9.27
CA LEU A 292 -5.78 -4.09 9.29
C LEU A 292 -6.62 -4.55 10.49
N THR A 293 -6.90 -3.63 11.39
CA THR A 293 -7.75 -3.88 12.56
C THR A 293 -9.05 -3.12 12.39
N ASP A 294 -10.17 -3.79 12.66
CA ASP A 294 -11.49 -3.16 12.63
C ASP A 294 -11.58 -2.04 13.67
N SER A 295 -12.44 -1.06 13.40
CA SER A 295 -12.60 0.10 14.26
C SER A 295 -12.99 -0.35 15.66
N VAL A 296 -12.15 -0.03 16.63
CA VAL A 296 -12.45 -0.16 18.06
C VAL A 296 -13.56 0.85 18.40
N LEU A 297 -14.45 0.52 19.35
CA LEU A 297 -15.37 1.50 19.93
C LEU A 297 -14.58 2.80 20.26
N ALA A 298 -15.06 3.95 19.79
CA ALA A 298 -14.34 5.23 19.92
C ALA A 298 -13.82 5.50 21.34
N GLU A 299 -14.58 5.10 22.37
CA GLU A 299 -14.18 5.20 23.79
C GLU A 299 -12.90 4.42 24.12
N LYS A 300 -12.74 3.20 23.60
CA LYS A 300 -11.54 2.39 23.85
C LYS A 300 -10.36 2.91 23.03
N LEU A 301 -10.59 3.37 21.79
CA LEU A 301 -9.54 4.01 20.99
C LEU A 301 -8.98 5.24 21.73
N ASN A 302 -9.84 6.14 22.21
CA ASN A 302 -9.39 7.33 22.96
C ASN A 302 -8.63 6.95 24.24
N THR A 303 -9.15 5.98 25.01
CA THR A 303 -8.48 5.51 26.24
C THR A 303 -7.09 4.94 25.94
N ASP A 304 -6.98 4.10 24.91
CA ASP A 304 -5.73 3.45 24.52
C ASP A 304 -4.72 4.47 24.00
N LEU A 305 -5.17 5.45 23.20
CA LEU A 305 -4.34 6.52 22.68
C LEU A 305 -3.83 7.45 23.79
N MET A 306 -4.68 7.86 24.74
CA MET A 306 -4.26 8.66 25.90
C MET A 306 -3.30 7.90 26.82
N ALA A 307 -3.43 6.56 26.88
CA ALA A 307 -2.51 5.71 27.62
C ALA A 307 -1.20 5.40 26.88
N ASN A 308 -1.06 5.90 25.63
CA ASN A 308 0.00 5.53 24.71
C ASN A 308 0.16 4.00 24.57
N ALA A 309 -0.97 3.30 24.44
CA ALA A 309 -0.98 1.86 24.27
C ALA A 309 -0.26 1.48 22.95
N PRO A 310 0.53 0.40 22.95
CA PRO A 310 1.22 -0.06 21.75
C PRO A 310 0.23 -0.59 20.70
N GLY A 311 0.68 -0.62 19.45
CA GLY A 311 -0.04 -1.23 18.34
C GLY A 311 -0.98 -0.28 17.59
N TYR A 312 -1.00 1.01 17.89
CA TYR A 312 -1.77 2.02 17.15
C TYR A 312 -0.82 2.87 16.30
N ASP A 313 -0.49 2.41 15.09
CA ASP A 313 0.46 3.12 14.22
C ASP A 313 -0.26 4.11 13.30
N LEU A 314 -1.32 3.64 12.65
CA LEU A 314 -2.18 4.41 11.77
C LEU A 314 -3.65 4.26 12.19
N MET A 315 -4.45 5.31 11.99
CA MET A 315 -5.88 5.29 12.31
C MET A 315 -6.70 6.13 11.33
N VAL A 316 -7.79 5.56 10.83
CA VAL A 316 -8.83 6.29 10.12
C VAL A 316 -9.79 6.88 11.15
N LEU A 317 -9.83 8.20 11.25
CA LEU A 317 -10.74 8.92 12.15
C LEU A 317 -11.78 9.66 11.33
N GLU A 318 -13.01 9.66 11.83
CA GLU A 318 -14.17 10.34 11.26
C GLU A 318 -14.50 11.56 12.11
N GLY A 319 -14.78 12.71 11.47
CA GLY A 319 -15.28 13.94 12.12
C GLY A 319 -14.73 14.18 13.53
N ASN A 320 -15.61 14.09 14.54
CA ASN A 320 -15.37 14.44 15.96
C ASN A 320 -14.27 13.61 16.64
N ASN A 321 -14.03 12.37 16.19
CA ASN A 321 -12.94 11.58 16.77
C ASN A 321 -11.59 12.22 16.45
N SER A 322 -11.47 12.90 15.30
CA SER A 322 -10.24 13.62 14.94
C SER A 322 -10.00 14.83 15.85
N ALA A 323 -11.04 15.55 16.27
CA ALA A 323 -10.93 16.73 17.13
C ALA A 323 -10.30 16.43 18.49
N MET A 324 -10.86 15.46 19.21
CA MET A 324 -10.34 15.04 20.51
C MET A 324 -8.93 14.48 20.40
N VAL A 325 -8.68 13.70 19.35
CA VAL A 325 -7.37 13.10 19.10
C VAL A 325 -6.33 14.18 18.71
N LYS A 326 -6.70 15.18 17.92
CA LYS A 326 -5.88 16.37 17.62
C LYS A 326 -5.52 17.12 18.90
N ALA A 327 -6.52 17.43 19.75
CA ALA A 327 -6.32 18.12 21.03
C ALA A 327 -5.41 17.34 22.00
N SER A 328 -5.40 16.01 21.92
CA SER A 328 -4.52 15.16 22.75
C SER A 328 -3.04 15.23 22.37
N GLY A 329 -2.71 15.77 21.19
CA GLY A 329 -1.33 15.96 20.74
C GLY A 329 -0.62 14.69 20.25
N ILE A 330 -1.34 13.57 20.08
CA ILE A 330 -0.78 12.28 19.67
C ILE A 330 -0.58 12.13 18.15
N LEU A 331 -1.16 13.02 17.35
CA LEU A 331 -1.08 12.93 15.89
C LEU A 331 0.28 13.46 15.42
N ALA A 332 0.84 12.80 14.40
CA ALA A 332 2.01 13.31 13.72
C ALA A 332 1.65 14.58 12.93
N GLU A 333 2.46 15.63 13.09
CA GLU A 333 2.35 16.82 12.24
C GLU A 333 3.05 16.54 10.90
N LEU A 334 2.35 16.78 9.80
CA LEU A 334 2.78 16.43 8.45
C LEU A 334 3.07 17.67 7.59
N SER A 335 2.90 18.89 8.13
CA SER A 335 3.03 20.17 7.39
C SER A 335 4.40 20.36 6.72
N GLU A 336 5.45 19.76 7.30
CA GLU A 336 6.83 19.83 6.78
C GLU A 336 7.20 18.63 5.89
N ASN A 337 6.30 17.64 5.74
CA ASN A 337 6.52 16.49 4.87
C ASN A 337 6.20 16.88 3.42
N LYS A 338 7.26 17.18 2.66
CA LYS A 338 7.13 17.64 1.27
C LYS A 338 6.40 16.68 0.36
N VAL A 339 6.63 15.37 0.52
CA VAL A 339 5.99 14.36 -0.33
C VAL A 339 4.48 14.39 -0.13
N ILE A 340 4.02 14.42 1.12
CA ILE A 340 2.59 14.50 1.43
C ILE A 340 2.02 15.84 0.95
N THR A 341 2.69 16.97 1.22
CA THR A 341 2.16 18.28 0.81
C THR A 341 2.08 18.41 -0.72
N GLU A 342 3.09 17.97 -1.46
CA GLU A 342 3.09 17.98 -2.93
C GLU A 342 2.05 17.01 -3.53
N ASN A 343 1.76 15.91 -2.84
CA ASN A 343 0.66 15.01 -3.21
C ASN A 343 -0.71 15.68 -2.97
N ILE A 344 -0.92 16.30 -1.81
CA ILE A 344 -2.17 16.99 -1.47
C ILE A 344 -2.41 18.23 -2.34
N ASP A 345 -1.36 18.91 -2.81
CA ASP A 345 -1.49 20.03 -3.76
C ASP A 345 -2.12 19.61 -5.11
N GLN A 346 -2.11 18.31 -5.42
CA GLN A 346 -2.79 17.76 -6.60
C GLN A 346 -4.27 17.45 -6.33
N TYR A 347 -4.72 17.62 -5.09
CA TYR A 347 -6.09 17.35 -4.70
C TYR A 347 -7.00 18.53 -5.06
N LEU A 348 -8.29 18.27 -5.22
CA LEU A 348 -9.33 19.29 -5.34
C LEU A 348 -9.27 20.21 -4.12
N GLU A 349 -9.41 21.50 -4.38
CA GLU A 349 -9.45 22.50 -3.32
C GLU A 349 -10.59 22.19 -2.35
N MET A 350 -10.20 21.79 -1.15
CA MET A 350 -11.06 21.49 -0.03
C MET A 350 -10.56 22.36 1.13
N PRO A 351 -11.43 23.14 1.80
CA PRO A 351 -11.03 23.98 2.93
C PRO A 351 -10.56 23.06 4.06
N PHE A 352 -9.25 22.85 4.08
CA PHE A 352 -8.46 21.82 4.76
C PHE A 352 -9.05 21.25 6.05
N LEU A 353 -10.00 20.31 5.93
CA LEU A 353 -10.72 19.70 7.05
C LEU A 353 -9.83 18.75 7.90
N TRP A 354 -8.64 18.41 7.37
CA TRP A 354 -7.59 17.65 8.04
C TRP A 354 -6.53 18.53 8.71
N GLU A 355 -6.66 19.86 8.58
CA GLU A 355 -5.84 20.81 9.30
C GLU A 355 -6.44 21.14 10.68
N SER A 356 -5.58 21.61 11.58
CA SER A 356 -5.95 22.25 12.84
C SER A 356 -4.92 23.34 13.08
N ASP A 357 -5.35 24.56 13.41
CA ASP A 357 -4.44 25.70 13.61
C ASP A 357 -3.49 25.97 12.43
N GLY A 358 -3.93 25.68 11.21
CA GLY A 358 -3.12 25.82 9.98
C GLY A 358 -2.02 24.77 9.82
N ARG A 359 -2.14 23.60 10.49
CA ARG A 359 -1.20 22.49 10.39
C ARG A 359 -1.87 21.23 9.89
N LEU A 360 -1.17 20.50 9.03
CA LEU A 360 -1.62 19.24 8.44
C LEU A 360 -1.35 18.07 9.40
N TYR A 361 -2.37 17.26 9.68
CA TYR A 361 -2.24 16.07 10.57
C TYR A 361 -2.61 14.74 9.92
N GLY A 362 -3.33 14.74 8.80
CA GLY A 362 -3.79 13.50 8.16
C GLY A 362 -4.01 13.65 6.66
N VAL A 363 -4.18 12.52 6.00
CA VAL A 363 -4.50 12.43 4.56
C VAL A 363 -5.96 12.00 4.44
N PRO A 364 -6.80 12.71 3.66
CA PRO A 364 -8.21 12.33 3.53
C PRO A 364 -8.34 10.92 2.92
N VAL A 365 -9.34 10.19 3.39
CA VAL A 365 -9.71 8.84 2.96
C VAL A 365 -11.09 8.87 2.30
N HIS A 366 -11.95 9.77 2.76
CA HIS A 366 -13.29 9.95 2.26
C HIS A 366 -13.77 11.35 2.50
N VAL A 367 -14.40 11.90 1.47
CA VAL A 367 -15.05 13.20 1.51
C VAL A 367 -16.43 13.07 0.88
N SER A 368 -17.46 13.39 1.66
CA SER A 368 -18.86 13.32 1.24
C SER A 368 -19.57 14.62 1.59
N PRO A 369 -19.68 15.59 0.66
CA PRO A 369 -20.60 16.69 0.78
C PRO A 369 -22.05 16.18 0.73
N PHE A 370 -22.94 16.94 1.36
CA PHE A 370 -24.37 16.70 1.35
C PHE A 370 -25.11 17.81 0.61
N GLY A 371 -26.20 17.43 -0.05
CA GLY A 371 -27.05 18.36 -0.78
C GLY A 371 -28.40 17.73 -1.10
N PHE A 372 -29.10 18.30 -2.08
CA PHE A 372 -30.41 17.80 -2.51
C PHE A 372 -30.34 17.07 -3.85
N LYS A 373 -30.91 15.88 -3.88
CA LYS A 373 -31.29 15.12 -5.08
C LYS A 373 -32.67 15.57 -5.55
N ILE A 374 -32.77 15.98 -6.79
CA ILE A 374 -34.00 16.40 -7.45
C ILE A 374 -34.33 15.43 -8.57
N SER A 375 -35.58 14.97 -8.64
CA SER A 375 -36.09 14.33 -9.85
C SER A 375 -36.54 15.38 -10.86
N LYS A 376 -35.84 15.48 -11.99
CA LYS A 376 -36.21 16.39 -13.09
C LYS A 376 -37.65 16.20 -13.54
N ALA A 377 -38.11 14.95 -13.62
CA ALA A 377 -39.48 14.62 -14.01
C ALA A 377 -40.51 15.14 -12.99
N LEU A 378 -40.20 15.15 -11.70
CA LEU A 378 -41.09 15.67 -10.66
C LEU A 378 -41.14 17.21 -10.69
N TYR A 379 -40.01 17.88 -10.96
CA TYR A 379 -39.99 19.33 -11.19
C TYR A 379 -40.79 19.73 -12.42
N GLU A 380 -40.60 19.03 -13.55
CA GLU A 380 -41.37 19.25 -14.77
C GLU A 380 -42.86 19.00 -14.55
N GLN A 381 -43.23 17.95 -13.79
CA GLN A 381 -44.61 17.68 -13.39
C GLN A 381 -45.19 18.85 -12.57
N ALA A 382 -44.42 19.39 -11.63
CA ALA A 382 -44.84 20.50 -10.79
C ALA A 382 -44.78 21.87 -11.49
N GLY A 383 -44.29 21.94 -12.74
CA GLY A 383 -44.12 23.19 -13.48
C GLY A 383 -43.04 24.10 -12.87
N LEU A 384 -42.07 23.51 -12.17
CA LEU A 384 -40.97 24.21 -11.49
C LEU A 384 -39.72 24.25 -12.37
N GLU A 385 -38.98 25.36 -12.28
CA GLU A 385 -37.62 25.45 -12.79
C GLU A 385 -36.63 25.08 -11.69
N ILE A 386 -35.45 24.59 -12.08
CA ILE A 386 -34.40 24.20 -11.12
C ILE A 386 -33.56 25.44 -10.83
N GLU A 387 -33.70 25.97 -9.63
CA GLU A 387 -32.86 27.05 -9.12
C GLU A 387 -31.59 26.47 -8.47
N ARG A 388 -30.48 27.19 -8.60
CA ARG A 388 -29.19 26.82 -8.00
C ARG A 388 -28.76 27.82 -6.92
N ASP A 389 -29.27 29.05 -7.00
CA ASP A 389 -29.09 30.10 -6.02
C ASP A 389 -30.42 30.34 -5.30
N TRP A 390 -30.51 29.89 -4.06
CA TRP A 390 -31.77 29.84 -3.33
C TRP A 390 -31.58 29.96 -1.82
N THR A 391 -32.60 30.46 -1.14
CA THR A 391 -32.65 30.55 0.32
C THR A 391 -33.59 29.50 0.91
N TRP A 392 -33.56 29.37 2.24
CA TRP A 392 -34.49 28.47 2.93
C TRP A 392 -35.96 28.90 2.77
N GLU A 393 -36.23 30.18 2.58
CA GLU A 393 -37.55 30.70 2.23
C GLU A 393 -37.99 30.24 0.84
N ASP A 394 -37.09 30.27 -0.16
CA ASP A 394 -37.37 29.77 -1.51
C ASP A 394 -37.66 28.27 -1.47
N PHE A 395 -36.85 27.50 -0.73
CA PHE A 395 -37.08 26.08 -0.48
C PHE A 395 -38.47 25.82 0.12
N TYR A 396 -38.84 26.57 1.16
CA TYR A 396 -40.16 26.41 1.80
C TYR A 396 -41.31 26.80 0.85
N ALA A 397 -41.11 27.78 -0.03
CA ALA A 397 -42.12 28.18 -1.01
C ALA A 397 -42.45 27.07 -2.02
N LEU A 398 -41.55 26.12 -2.28
CA LEU A 398 -41.79 24.96 -3.15
C LEU A 398 -42.87 24.02 -2.63
N LYS A 399 -43.21 24.09 -1.33
CA LYS A 399 -44.18 23.18 -0.70
C LYS A 399 -45.56 23.23 -1.35
N ASP A 400 -46.01 24.40 -1.80
CA ASP A 400 -47.35 24.57 -2.36
C ASP A 400 -47.44 23.87 -3.72
N ALA A 401 -46.42 24.04 -4.57
CA ALA A 401 -46.32 23.33 -5.85
C ALA A 401 -46.19 21.81 -5.66
N ALA A 402 -45.42 21.36 -4.66
CA ALA A 402 -45.32 19.95 -4.31
C ALA A 402 -46.68 19.38 -3.91
N TRP A 403 -47.39 20.06 -2.99
CA TRP A 403 -48.70 19.65 -2.49
C TRP A 403 -49.75 19.57 -3.59
N GLU A 404 -49.85 20.59 -4.45
CA GLU A 404 -50.79 20.62 -5.58
C GLU A 404 -50.60 19.45 -6.56
N ASN A 405 -49.39 18.90 -6.60
CA ASN A 405 -49.01 17.79 -7.47
C ASN A 405 -48.97 16.42 -6.76
N GLY A 406 -49.40 16.35 -5.50
CA GLY A 406 -49.40 15.11 -4.71
C GLY A 406 -47.98 14.60 -4.40
N LEU A 407 -47.03 15.53 -4.29
CA LEU A 407 -45.64 15.27 -3.95
C LEU A 407 -45.34 15.74 -2.52
N MET A 408 -44.33 15.13 -1.93
CA MET A 408 -43.73 15.58 -0.67
C MET A 408 -42.58 16.52 -0.98
N LEU A 409 -42.37 17.56 -0.17
CA LEU A 409 -41.29 18.51 -0.43
C LEU A 409 -39.94 17.83 -0.24
N THR A 410 -39.73 17.21 0.92
CA THR A 410 -38.45 16.59 1.27
C THR A 410 -38.58 15.26 1.98
N SER A 411 -37.49 14.50 1.95
CA SER A 411 -37.28 13.35 2.84
C SER A 411 -36.66 13.79 4.15
N GLY A 412 -37.01 13.13 5.23
CA GLY A 412 -36.30 13.26 6.50
C GLY A 412 -36.48 12.04 7.38
N ASP A 413 -35.55 11.85 8.30
CA ASP A 413 -35.94 11.22 9.55
C ASP A 413 -36.69 12.25 10.42
N ARG A 414 -37.36 11.79 11.48
CA ARG A 414 -38.02 12.67 12.44
C ARG A 414 -37.04 13.57 13.21
N TYR A 415 -35.74 13.58 12.86
CA TYR A 415 -34.65 14.17 13.64
C TYR A 415 -33.98 15.35 12.95
N TRP A 416 -34.61 15.98 11.95
CA TRP A 416 -34.22 17.31 11.47
C TRP A 416 -32.79 17.37 10.85
N GLN A 417 -32.22 16.22 10.48
CA GLN A 417 -30.79 16.07 10.14
C GLN A 417 -30.27 17.02 9.05
N VAL A 418 -31.06 17.33 8.00
CA VAL A 418 -30.62 18.17 6.88
C VAL A 418 -30.29 19.60 7.31
N PHE A 419 -31.21 20.23 8.05
CA PHE A 419 -31.07 21.62 8.45
C PHE A 419 -30.03 21.79 9.56
N ARG A 420 -30.00 20.86 10.53
CA ARG A 420 -29.01 20.89 11.62
C ARG A 420 -27.59 20.71 11.12
N ARG A 421 -27.35 19.80 10.17
CA ARG A 421 -25.99 19.59 9.62
C ARG A 421 -25.41 20.84 9.00
N GLN A 422 -26.22 21.56 8.21
CA GLN A 422 -25.80 22.84 7.66
C GLN A 422 -25.57 23.87 8.74
N TYR A 423 -26.51 24.02 9.67
CA TYR A 423 -26.39 24.98 10.76
C TYR A 423 -25.11 24.76 11.57
N GLU A 424 -24.88 23.53 12.02
CA GLU A 424 -23.73 23.18 12.85
C GLU A 424 -22.41 23.36 12.10
N SER A 425 -22.37 23.13 10.79
CA SER A 425 -21.16 23.40 9.99
C SER A 425 -20.79 24.88 9.88
N VAL A 426 -21.71 25.80 10.20
CA VAL A 426 -21.49 27.25 10.16
C VAL A 426 -21.29 27.85 11.55
N TYR A 427 -22.10 27.41 12.51
CA TYR A 427 -22.24 28.06 13.82
C TYR A 427 -21.61 27.27 14.98
N CYS A 428 -21.08 26.08 14.74
CA CYS A 428 -20.47 25.25 15.76
C CYS A 428 -19.06 24.83 15.34
N ASP A 429 -18.14 24.90 16.30
CA ASP A 429 -16.80 24.32 16.25
C ASP A 429 -16.55 23.68 17.62
N TYR A 430 -16.96 22.41 17.76
CA TYR A 430 -16.83 21.72 19.03
C TYR A 430 -15.37 21.46 19.41
N ILE A 431 -14.43 21.52 18.44
CA ILE A 431 -12.99 21.42 18.70
C ILE A 431 -12.53 22.64 19.48
N MET A 432 -12.96 23.83 19.04
CA MET A 432 -12.64 25.10 19.67
C MET A 432 -13.53 25.40 20.88
N GLY A 433 -14.44 24.49 21.22
CA GLY A 433 -15.39 24.67 22.32
C GLY A 433 -16.45 25.74 22.02
N GLU A 434 -16.79 25.93 20.75
CA GLU A 434 -17.77 26.91 20.29
C GLU A 434 -19.05 26.20 19.81
N ALA A 435 -20.17 26.53 20.43
CA ALA A 435 -21.49 26.13 19.94
C ALA A 435 -22.50 27.23 20.26
N ASN A 436 -23.22 27.69 19.25
CA ASN A 436 -24.24 28.72 19.44
C ASN A 436 -25.48 28.35 18.63
N TYR A 437 -26.59 28.12 19.32
CA TYR A 437 -27.93 27.83 18.81
C TYR A 437 -28.89 29.00 19.07
N GLU A 438 -28.51 29.98 19.88
CA GLU A 438 -29.33 31.17 20.15
C GLU A 438 -29.23 32.22 19.03
N THR A 439 -29.33 31.77 17.78
CA THR A 439 -29.25 32.63 16.59
C THR A 439 -30.60 32.74 15.89
N ASP A 440 -30.77 33.84 15.14
CA ASP A 440 -31.94 34.01 14.28
C ASP A 440 -31.98 32.95 13.16
N ALA A 441 -30.82 32.56 12.64
CA ALA A 441 -30.67 31.48 11.67
C ALA A 441 -31.21 30.15 12.22
N PHE A 442 -30.79 29.73 13.42
CA PHE A 442 -31.27 28.49 14.01
C PHE A 442 -32.77 28.51 14.23
N ARG A 443 -33.29 29.63 14.74
CA ARG A 443 -34.72 29.84 14.96
C ARG A 443 -35.52 29.75 13.66
N MET A 444 -35.06 30.43 12.61
CA MET A 444 -35.67 30.42 11.30
C MET A 444 -35.75 29.00 10.76
N LEU A 445 -34.65 28.25 10.85
CA LEU A 445 -34.64 26.85 10.48
C LEU A 445 -35.66 26.08 11.34
N VAL A 446 -35.54 26.04 12.68
CA VAL A 446 -36.43 25.25 13.57
C VAL A 446 -37.91 25.52 13.29
N THR A 447 -38.25 26.78 13.01
CA THR A 447 -39.60 27.20 12.61
C THR A 447 -40.02 26.57 11.28
N LEU A 448 -39.16 26.62 10.26
CA LEU A 448 -39.43 26.07 8.93
C LEU A 448 -39.77 24.58 8.97
N TRP A 449 -38.99 23.72 9.61
CA TRP A 449 -39.35 22.29 9.70
C TRP A 449 -40.55 22.04 10.58
N SER A 450 -40.73 22.80 11.68
CA SER A 450 -41.92 22.65 12.52
C SER A 450 -43.17 22.89 11.69
N ASN A 451 -43.12 23.87 10.79
CA ASN A 451 -44.19 24.12 9.81
C ASN A 451 -44.30 22.99 8.78
N LEU A 452 -43.19 22.52 8.19
CA LEU A 452 -43.22 21.42 7.22
C LEU A 452 -43.77 20.12 7.81
N GLU A 453 -43.45 19.79 9.06
CA GLU A 453 -43.99 18.61 9.75
C GLU A 453 -45.48 18.79 10.05
N ALA A 454 -45.89 19.97 10.54
CA ALA A 454 -47.31 20.28 10.80
C ALA A 454 -48.15 20.27 9.51
N GLU A 455 -47.54 20.60 8.37
CA GLU A 455 -48.16 20.57 7.04
C GLU A 455 -48.01 19.21 6.33
N GLU A 456 -47.44 18.19 7.00
CA GLU A 456 -47.20 16.85 6.44
C GLU A 456 -46.38 16.87 5.13
N MET A 457 -45.40 17.76 5.02
CA MET A 457 -44.55 17.95 3.82
C MET A 457 -43.22 17.18 3.87
N ILE A 458 -42.99 16.40 4.94
CA ILE A 458 -41.79 15.58 5.15
C ILE A 458 -42.14 14.11 5.01
N ALA A 459 -41.47 13.42 4.08
CA ALA A 459 -41.66 12.00 3.85
C ALA A 459 -40.63 11.14 4.59
N PRO A 460 -41.00 9.89 4.98
CA PRO A 460 -40.02 8.88 5.34
C PRO A 460 -39.09 8.56 4.16
N LEU A 461 -37.82 8.21 4.44
CA LEU A 461 -36.72 7.99 3.49
C LEU A 461 -36.98 6.99 2.32
N ALA A 462 -38.07 6.23 2.33
CA ALA A 462 -38.39 5.20 1.32
C ALA A 462 -39.48 5.62 0.30
N ASN A 463 -39.87 6.89 0.24
CA ASN A 463 -40.92 7.37 -0.66
C ASN A 463 -40.33 7.82 -2.01
N SER A 464 -40.95 7.42 -3.12
CA SER A 464 -40.55 7.81 -4.49
C SER A 464 -41.11 9.17 -4.94
N ASN A 465 -42.03 9.76 -4.17
CA ASN A 465 -42.72 11.01 -4.54
C ASN A 465 -42.17 12.21 -3.78
N ILE A 466 -40.84 12.34 -3.72
CA ILE A 466 -40.14 13.40 -3.00
C ILE A 466 -39.55 14.36 -4.03
N LEU A 467 -39.91 15.63 -3.93
CA LEU A 467 -39.44 16.66 -4.85
C LEU A 467 -37.94 16.90 -4.67
N MET A 468 -37.49 16.98 -3.42
CA MET A 468 -36.09 17.19 -3.05
C MET A 468 -35.64 16.22 -1.95
N GLN A 469 -34.79 15.28 -2.28
CA GLN A 469 -34.28 14.30 -1.32
C GLN A 469 -32.91 14.72 -0.80
N TYR A 470 -32.79 14.97 0.50
CA TYR A 470 -31.49 15.18 1.13
C TYR A 470 -30.67 13.90 1.14
N ASP A 471 -29.43 13.95 0.66
CA ASP A 471 -28.56 12.78 0.62
C ASP A 471 -27.07 13.17 0.54
N SER A 472 -26.20 12.19 0.76
CA SER A 472 -24.81 12.28 0.32
C SER A 472 -24.78 12.50 -1.19
N MET A 473 -23.81 13.28 -1.61
CA MET A 473 -23.54 13.55 -3.03
C MET A 473 -22.57 12.54 -3.63
N ALA A 474 -22.01 11.61 -2.86
CA ALA A 474 -21.17 10.54 -3.39
C ALA A 474 -21.88 9.66 -4.45
N PRO A 475 -23.18 9.31 -4.28
CA PRO A 475 -23.95 8.60 -5.29
C PRO A 475 -24.18 9.35 -6.62
N VAL A 476 -23.91 10.67 -6.72
CA VAL A 476 -24.10 11.47 -7.96
C VAL A 476 -23.27 10.91 -9.10
N LEU A 477 -22.01 10.61 -8.81
CA LEU A 477 -21.08 10.15 -9.84
C LEU A 477 -21.37 8.69 -10.23
N GLN A 478 -22.14 7.97 -9.40
CA GLN A 478 -22.40 6.54 -9.59
C GLN A 478 -23.27 6.18 -10.78
N ASN A 479 -23.88 7.17 -11.44
CA ASN A 479 -24.90 7.04 -12.48
C ASN A 479 -25.59 5.67 -12.50
N ASP A 480 -26.23 5.29 -11.39
CA ASP A 480 -27.15 4.15 -11.39
C ASP A 480 -28.17 4.42 -12.52
N ALA A 481 -28.59 3.40 -13.25
CA ALA A 481 -29.68 3.54 -14.21
C ALA A 481 -30.94 4.21 -13.58
N LYS A 482 -31.07 4.14 -12.24
CA LYS A 482 -32.07 4.84 -11.42
C LYS A 482 -31.85 6.35 -11.26
N SER A 483 -30.63 6.87 -11.40
CA SER A 483 -30.33 8.32 -11.32
C SER A 483 -30.43 9.03 -12.67
N ARG A 484 -30.78 8.34 -13.76
CA ARG A 484 -31.07 8.98 -15.05
C ARG A 484 -32.28 9.91 -14.90
N GLY A 485 -32.03 11.21 -14.83
CA GLY A 485 -33.04 12.24 -14.57
C GLY A 485 -33.00 12.82 -13.15
N THR A 486 -32.06 12.40 -12.31
CA THR A 486 -31.78 13.06 -11.04
C THR A 486 -30.76 14.18 -11.24
N ILE A 487 -31.05 15.37 -10.75
CA ILE A 487 -30.16 16.53 -10.72
C ILE A 487 -29.80 16.77 -9.27
N PHE A 488 -28.57 17.17 -8.98
CA PHE A 488 -28.21 17.59 -7.64
C PHE A 488 -27.98 19.08 -7.61
N ILE A 489 -28.34 19.67 -6.48
CA ILE A 489 -28.08 21.07 -6.21
C ILE A 489 -27.67 21.26 -4.76
N GLY A 490 -26.99 22.39 -4.53
CA GLY A 490 -26.47 22.74 -3.22
C GLY A 490 -27.58 22.97 -2.21
N MET A 491 -27.19 22.97 -0.95
CA MET A 491 -28.07 23.41 0.12
C MET A 491 -28.47 24.89 -0.09
N PRO A 492 -29.69 25.30 0.32
CA PRO A 492 -30.04 26.70 0.37
C PRO A 492 -29.05 27.49 1.22
N THR A 493 -28.85 28.76 0.90
CA THR A 493 -27.93 29.63 1.64
C THR A 493 -28.41 29.83 3.09
N LEU A 494 -27.46 29.91 4.02
CA LEU A 494 -27.71 30.22 5.43
C LEU A 494 -27.02 31.57 5.72
N ASP A 495 -27.81 32.56 6.14
CA ASP A 495 -27.36 33.96 6.32
C ASP A 495 -26.64 34.58 5.10
N GLY A 496 -27.07 34.17 3.91
CA GLY A 496 -26.55 34.67 2.64
C GLY A 496 -25.27 34.00 2.15
N GLU A 497 -24.78 32.97 2.87
CA GLU A 497 -23.59 32.21 2.49
C GLU A 497 -23.93 30.76 2.12
N TYR A 498 -23.13 30.19 1.22
CA TYR A 498 -23.16 28.76 0.93
C TYR A 498 -22.41 28.01 2.02
N ALA A 499 -23.11 27.06 2.64
CA ALA A 499 -22.53 26.13 3.58
C ALA A 499 -22.91 24.72 3.18
N THR A 500 -21.97 24.01 2.56
CA THR A 500 -22.17 22.60 2.18
C THR A 500 -21.64 21.74 3.32
N PRO A 501 -22.50 21.02 4.06
CA PRO A 501 -22.01 20.12 5.09
C PRO A 501 -21.18 19.02 4.43
N ILE A 502 -19.97 18.80 4.93
CA ILE A 502 -19.08 17.72 4.50
C ILE A 502 -18.89 16.74 5.65
N TYR A 503 -19.11 15.46 5.35
CA TYR A 503 -18.60 14.38 6.17
C TYR A 503 -17.27 13.92 5.62
N MET A 504 -16.28 13.80 6.50
CA MET A 504 -14.94 13.37 6.13
C MET A 504 -14.41 12.32 7.10
N SER A 505 -13.62 11.39 6.55
CA SER A 505 -12.65 10.62 7.30
C SER A 505 -11.25 10.81 6.72
N ALA A 506 -10.24 10.75 7.59
CA ALA A 506 -8.85 10.87 7.20
C ALA A 506 -7.99 9.84 7.93
N LEU A 507 -6.87 9.47 7.32
CA LEU A 507 -5.86 8.58 7.85
C LEU A 507 -4.78 9.42 8.56
N TYR A 508 -4.52 9.08 9.82
CA TYR A 508 -3.60 9.77 10.69
C TYR A 508 -2.52 8.82 11.20
N ALA A 509 -1.29 9.34 11.34
CA ALA A 509 -0.20 8.61 12.00
C ALA A 509 -0.11 8.99 13.48
N ASN A 510 0.11 8.00 14.34
CA ASN A 510 0.41 8.21 15.74
C ASN A 510 1.88 8.57 15.92
N ARG A 511 2.18 9.78 16.38
CA ARG A 511 3.56 10.26 16.60
C ARG A 511 4.34 9.46 17.64
N HIS A 512 3.64 8.72 18.50
CA HIS A 512 4.22 7.94 19.59
C HIS A 512 4.37 6.46 19.25
N SER A 513 3.98 6.04 18.05
CA SER A 513 4.22 4.69 17.55
C SER A 513 5.73 4.40 17.49
N GLU A 514 6.11 3.17 17.81
CA GLU A 514 7.48 2.66 17.58
C GLU A 514 7.80 2.50 16.08
N HIS A 515 6.80 2.64 15.23
CA HIS A 515 6.83 2.57 13.78
C HIS A 515 6.39 3.91 13.14
N ALA A 516 6.54 5.04 13.83
CA ALA A 516 6.07 6.35 13.36
C ALA A 516 6.62 6.73 11.97
N ASP A 517 7.91 6.48 11.70
CA ASP A 517 8.51 6.78 10.38
C ASP A 517 7.88 5.93 9.27
N ALA A 518 7.68 4.63 9.52
CA ALA A 518 7.00 3.73 8.58
C ALA A 518 5.52 4.09 8.38
N ALA A 519 4.85 4.57 9.43
CA ALA A 519 3.48 5.07 9.34
C ALA A 519 3.41 6.35 8.48
N ILE A 520 4.37 7.26 8.61
CA ILE A 520 4.46 8.47 7.78
C ILE A 520 4.73 8.09 6.31
N GLU A 521 5.65 7.16 6.05
CA GLU A 521 5.90 6.69 4.68
C GLU A 521 4.67 5.99 4.07
N PHE A 522 3.91 5.26 4.88
CA PHE A 522 2.63 4.72 4.41
C PHE A 522 1.66 5.84 3.99
N LEU A 523 1.62 6.97 4.70
CA LEU A 523 0.81 8.15 4.31
C LEU A 523 1.34 8.81 3.03
N GLU A 524 2.66 8.89 2.84
CA GLU A 524 3.28 9.35 1.60
C GLU A 524 2.86 8.49 0.40
N ILE A 525 2.89 7.17 0.57
CA ILE A 525 2.43 6.22 -0.46
C ILE A 525 0.93 6.39 -0.69
N TYR A 526 0.13 6.41 0.37
CA TYR A 526 -1.34 6.48 0.28
C TYR A 526 -1.81 7.77 -0.41
N SER A 527 -1.18 8.91 -0.11
CA SER A 527 -1.50 10.20 -0.73
C SER A 527 -1.08 10.30 -2.20
N SER A 528 -0.24 9.40 -2.70
CA SER A 528 0.28 9.48 -4.06
C SER A 528 -0.82 9.30 -5.12
N ALA A 529 -0.64 9.99 -6.26
CA ALA A 529 -1.51 9.85 -7.42
C ALA A 529 -1.61 8.38 -7.90
N GLU A 530 -0.49 7.62 -7.86
CA GLU A 530 -0.47 6.20 -8.23
C GLU A 530 -1.49 5.38 -7.41
N VAL A 531 -1.58 5.64 -6.11
CA VAL A 531 -2.55 4.96 -5.23
C VAL A 531 -3.96 5.50 -5.48
N GLN A 532 -4.13 6.82 -5.52
CA GLN A 532 -5.44 7.44 -5.61
C GLN A 532 -6.16 7.10 -6.92
N TYR A 533 -5.46 6.97 -8.04
CA TYR A 533 -6.04 6.55 -9.32
C TYR A 533 -6.59 5.11 -9.34
N GLU A 534 -6.21 4.28 -8.37
CA GLU A 534 -6.79 2.93 -8.21
C GLU A 534 -8.15 2.95 -7.52
N SER A 535 -8.64 4.08 -6.98
CA SER A 535 -9.94 4.13 -6.31
C SER A 535 -11.05 3.60 -7.21
N GLN A 536 -11.68 2.47 -6.87
CA GLN A 536 -12.76 1.89 -7.69
C GLN A 536 -14.15 2.27 -7.17
N ASN A 537 -14.21 2.95 -6.04
CA ASN A 537 -15.44 3.11 -5.30
C ASN A 537 -15.78 4.59 -5.18
N MET A 538 -16.76 5.03 -5.96
CA MET A 538 -17.26 6.40 -5.97
C MET A 538 -17.93 6.85 -4.67
N ILE A 539 -18.03 5.99 -3.66
CA ILE A 539 -18.31 6.49 -2.32
C ILE A 539 -17.15 7.38 -1.85
N PHE A 540 -15.93 7.09 -2.33
CA PHE A 540 -14.65 7.76 -2.04
C PHE A 540 -14.21 8.50 -3.31
N LEU A 541 -14.88 9.62 -3.56
CA LEU A 541 -14.79 10.40 -4.80
C LEU A 541 -13.38 10.91 -5.09
N PRO A 542 -13.07 11.23 -6.37
CA PRO A 542 -11.73 11.61 -6.77
C PRO A 542 -11.30 12.84 -5.99
N GLU A 543 -10.30 12.63 -5.14
CA GLU A 543 -9.66 13.71 -4.40
C GLU A 543 -8.73 14.48 -5.32
N LEU A 544 -8.28 13.94 -6.46
CA LEU A 544 -7.36 14.61 -7.38
C LEU A 544 -8.07 15.55 -8.37
N GLU A 545 -7.42 16.68 -8.68
CA GLU A 545 -7.90 17.66 -9.65
C GLU A 545 -7.99 17.08 -11.06
N ASN A 546 -7.03 16.24 -11.44
CA ASN A 546 -7.02 15.54 -12.73
C ASN A 546 -7.84 14.25 -12.67
N TYR A 547 -9.15 14.42 -12.53
CA TYR A 547 -10.06 13.27 -12.43
C TYR A 547 -10.03 12.38 -13.66
N ALA A 548 -9.63 12.84 -14.86
CA ALA A 548 -9.64 12.03 -16.09
C ALA A 548 -8.72 10.80 -16.05
N GLU A 549 -7.75 10.76 -15.14
CA GLU A 549 -6.76 9.68 -15.03
C GLU A 549 -7.20 8.50 -14.15
N TYR A 550 -8.35 8.60 -13.47
CA TYR A 550 -8.83 7.50 -12.65
C TYR A 550 -9.27 6.28 -13.48
N LYS A 551 -8.89 5.07 -13.07
CA LYS A 551 -9.18 3.85 -13.86
C LYS A 551 -10.66 3.49 -13.94
N TRP A 552 -11.48 3.93 -12.99
CA TRP A 552 -12.89 3.57 -12.93
C TRP A 552 -13.76 4.24 -14.01
N TRP A 553 -13.28 5.28 -14.71
CA TRP A 553 -13.99 5.84 -15.86
C TRP A 553 -14.26 4.80 -16.95
N GLU A 554 -13.39 3.80 -17.07
CA GLU A 554 -13.56 2.70 -18.01
C GLU A 554 -14.63 1.70 -17.55
N MET A 555 -14.94 1.66 -16.26
CA MET A 555 -15.88 0.72 -15.65
C MET A 555 -17.31 1.27 -15.56
N LEU A 556 -17.50 2.59 -15.73
CA LEU A 556 -18.84 3.17 -15.72
C LEU A 556 -19.47 3.22 -17.10
N ASP A 557 -20.74 2.86 -17.14
CA ASP A 557 -21.58 3.02 -18.33
C ASP A 557 -21.69 4.50 -18.76
N THR A 558 -21.32 5.44 -17.89
CA THR A 558 -21.25 6.88 -18.19
C THR A 558 -20.23 7.62 -17.33
N VAL A 559 -19.46 8.48 -17.99
CA VAL A 559 -18.59 9.50 -17.40
C VAL A 559 -19.48 10.61 -16.77
N PRO A 560 -19.33 11.00 -15.48
CA PRO A 560 -19.77 12.28 -14.97
C PRO A 560 -19.64 13.44 -15.95
N THR A 561 -20.68 14.25 -16.07
CA THR A 561 -20.68 15.43 -16.93
C THR A 561 -19.76 16.50 -16.36
N GLU A 562 -19.22 17.37 -17.22
CA GLU A 562 -18.47 18.56 -16.79
C GLU A 562 -19.27 19.41 -15.79
N GLU A 563 -20.58 19.55 -16.01
CA GLU A 563 -21.50 20.23 -15.08
C GLU A 563 -21.54 19.58 -13.68
N ASN A 564 -21.56 18.25 -13.60
CA ASN A 564 -21.53 17.54 -12.31
C ASN A 564 -20.18 17.68 -11.62
N MET A 565 -19.09 17.72 -12.39
CA MET A 565 -17.74 17.90 -11.85
C MET A 565 -17.53 19.32 -11.32
N GLU A 566 -17.98 20.35 -12.05
CA GLU A 566 -17.91 21.74 -11.57
C GLU A 566 -18.78 21.94 -10.33
N LEU A 567 -19.95 21.29 -10.29
CA LEU A 567 -20.80 21.29 -9.11
C LEU A 567 -20.11 20.59 -7.91
N TRP A 568 -19.45 19.46 -8.13
CA TRP A 568 -18.67 18.77 -7.11
C TRP A 568 -17.53 19.64 -6.55
N LYS A 569 -16.74 20.27 -7.43
CA LYS A 569 -15.69 21.22 -7.05
C LYS A 569 -16.26 22.36 -6.23
N HIS A 570 -17.38 22.93 -6.66
CA HIS A 570 -18.05 23.99 -5.91
C HIS A 570 -18.39 23.54 -4.49
N PHE A 571 -19.00 22.36 -4.32
CA PHE A 571 -19.34 21.84 -2.99
C PHE A 571 -18.16 21.57 -2.09
N LEU A 572 -17.05 21.08 -2.65
CA LEU A 572 -15.82 20.92 -1.91
C LEU A 572 -15.26 22.28 -1.50
N SER A 573 -15.21 23.26 -2.40
CA SER A 573 -14.69 24.60 -2.12
C SER A 573 -15.51 25.41 -1.11
N THR A 574 -16.84 25.19 -1.06
CA THR A 574 -17.75 25.79 -0.06
C THR A 574 -18.05 24.84 1.10
N GLY A 575 -17.27 23.78 1.20
CA GLY A 575 -17.41 22.74 2.19
C GLY A 575 -17.20 23.26 3.61
N LYS A 576 -18.00 22.76 4.54
CA LYS A 576 -17.82 22.99 5.97
C LYS A 576 -17.91 21.66 6.69
N LEU A 577 -16.98 21.38 7.60
CA LEU A 577 -17.00 20.12 8.33
C LEU A 577 -18.30 20.04 9.12
N PHE A 578 -19.03 18.96 8.94
CA PHE A 578 -20.11 18.63 9.85
C PHE A 578 -19.58 17.65 10.90
N GLU A 579 -19.65 18.09 12.14
CA GLU A 579 -19.24 17.31 13.30
C GLU A 579 -20.43 16.55 13.91
N ARG A 580 -20.35 15.22 13.84
CA ARG A 580 -21.35 14.32 14.42
C ARG A 580 -20.99 13.89 15.83
N ASN A 581 -21.74 14.39 16.81
CA ASN A 581 -21.74 13.83 18.16
C ASN A 581 -22.97 12.93 18.36
N MET A 582 -22.75 11.61 18.52
CA MET A 582 -23.85 10.65 18.66
C MET A 582 -24.65 10.79 19.96
N GLU A 583 -24.01 11.22 21.04
CA GLU A 583 -24.70 11.45 22.32
C GLU A 583 -25.60 12.69 22.23
N PHE A 584 -25.09 13.77 21.63
CA PHE A 584 -25.89 14.95 21.32
C PHE A 584 -27.07 14.59 20.41
N ASP A 585 -26.84 13.83 19.34
CA ASP A 585 -27.89 13.36 18.43
C ASP A 585 -29.03 12.66 19.19
N GLN A 586 -28.70 11.77 20.12
CA GLN A 586 -29.69 11.04 20.94
C GLN A 586 -30.44 11.97 21.90
N ASN A 587 -29.74 12.94 22.49
CA ASN A 587 -30.32 13.90 23.40
C ASN A 587 -31.29 14.85 22.67
N ILE A 588 -30.87 15.41 21.53
CA ILE A 588 -31.69 16.32 20.72
C ILE A 588 -32.96 15.62 20.20
N ALA A 589 -32.88 14.33 19.85
CA ALA A 589 -34.05 13.57 19.41
C ALA A 589 -35.23 13.61 20.40
N GLN A 590 -34.97 13.68 21.71
CA GLN A 590 -36.02 13.80 22.72
C GLN A 590 -36.69 15.17 22.72
N LEU A 591 -35.90 16.24 22.52
CA LEU A 591 -36.39 17.62 22.45
C LEU A 591 -37.23 17.85 21.21
N VAL A 592 -36.76 17.33 20.08
CA VAL A 592 -37.46 17.34 18.80
C VAL A 592 -38.85 16.71 18.93
N ASN A 593 -38.95 15.56 19.61
CA ASN A 593 -40.24 14.92 19.91
C ASN A 593 -41.10 15.69 20.94
N ALA A 594 -40.52 16.53 21.78
CA ALA A 594 -41.28 17.40 22.69
C ALA A 594 -41.85 18.60 21.93
N LEU A 595 -41.04 19.22 21.07
CA LEU A 595 -41.42 20.32 20.19
C LEU A 595 -42.57 19.92 19.25
N LEU A 596 -42.42 18.82 18.50
CA LEU A 596 -43.46 18.33 17.58
C LEU A 596 -44.77 17.92 18.27
N ALA A 597 -44.69 17.52 19.55
CA ALA A 597 -45.86 17.18 20.35
C ALA A 597 -46.49 18.40 21.02
N GLU A 598 -46.06 19.63 20.67
CA GLU A 598 -46.48 20.90 21.27
C GLU A 598 -46.31 20.94 22.81
N ARG A 599 -45.37 20.15 23.36
CA ARG A 599 -45.05 20.11 24.79
C ARG A 599 -44.00 21.15 25.19
N MET A 600 -43.44 21.84 24.21
CA MET A 600 -42.36 22.81 24.33
C MET A 600 -42.50 23.83 23.20
N THR A 601 -42.22 25.10 23.47
CA THR A 601 -42.16 26.18 22.48
C THR A 601 -40.82 26.17 21.74
N ILE A 602 -40.74 26.86 20.59
CA ILE A 602 -39.46 27.00 19.86
C ILE A 602 -38.40 27.68 20.72
N ASP A 603 -38.76 28.70 21.52
CA ASP A 603 -37.84 29.38 22.43
C ASP A 603 -37.25 28.43 23.48
N GLU A 604 -38.11 27.64 24.12
CA GLU A 604 -37.70 26.64 25.10
C GLU A 604 -36.83 25.55 24.45
N PHE A 605 -37.16 25.14 23.22
CA PHE A 605 -36.38 24.17 22.46
C PHE A 605 -34.96 24.70 22.19
N ILE A 606 -34.83 25.92 21.68
CA ILE A 606 -33.54 26.52 21.36
C ILE A 606 -32.69 26.68 22.63
N SER A 607 -33.28 27.18 23.71
CA SER A 607 -32.58 27.36 24.99
C SER A 607 -32.06 26.04 25.55
N GLU A 608 -32.85 24.96 25.48
CA GLU A 608 -32.46 23.63 25.97
C GLU A 608 -31.44 22.95 25.05
N VAL A 609 -31.50 23.20 23.74
CA VAL A 609 -30.45 22.77 22.79
C VAL A 609 -29.13 23.46 23.14
N GLN A 610 -29.15 24.79 23.37
CA GLN A 610 -27.96 25.54 23.77
C GLN A 610 -27.39 25.03 25.09
N GLU A 611 -28.21 24.84 26.12
CA GLU A 611 -27.74 24.33 27.42
C GLU A 611 -27.02 22.99 27.28
N ARG A 612 -27.52 22.10 26.42
CA ARG A 612 -26.87 20.80 26.16
C ARG A 612 -25.60 20.93 25.34
N ALA A 613 -25.56 21.87 24.40
CA ALA A 613 -24.35 22.15 23.65
C ALA A 613 -23.26 22.73 24.56
N ASP A 614 -23.61 23.67 25.45
CA ASP A 614 -22.72 24.25 26.47
C ASP A 614 -22.12 23.18 27.38
N LEU A 615 -22.92 22.20 27.79
CA LEU A 615 -22.43 21.07 28.58
C LEU A 615 -21.40 20.23 27.82
N MET A 616 -21.52 20.12 26.50
CA MET A 616 -20.59 19.34 25.69
C MET A 616 -19.30 20.08 25.35
N VAL A 617 -19.36 21.39 25.10
CA VAL A 617 -18.16 22.20 24.81
C VAL A 617 -17.39 22.59 26.08
N GLY A 618 -18.04 22.50 27.25
CA GLY A 618 -17.44 22.81 28.55
C GLY A 618 -16.77 21.63 29.27
N GLU A 619 -16.91 20.41 28.74
CA GLU A 619 -16.21 19.19 29.18
C GLU A 619 -14.86 19.05 28.46
#